data_AF-A0ABD7IU07-F1
#
_entry.id   AF-A0ABD7IU07-F1
#
_cell.length_a   1.000
_cell.length_b   1.000
_cell.length_c   1.000
_cell.angle_alpha   90.00
_cell.angle_beta   90.00
_cell.angle_gamma   90.00
#
_symmetry.space_group_name_H-M   'P 1'
#
loop_
_entity.id
_entity.type
_entity.pdbx_description
1 polymer ?
#
loop_
_entity_poly.entity_id
_entity_poly.type
_entity_poly.pdbx_seq_one_letter_code
_entity_poly.pdbx_strand_id
1 'polypeptide(L)'
;MIDQTELTTTFYNATGLSILISDNAGRQLALAKNPLLPEIPTALLTKLIELSRDQVQLLTVINFGFVAVYAAAPEIVIIWAATNAIRANGIYDDKVPLVDLHHFRAQVTLFYVAQLQQTPSFGNEQQLAMEDFAIIDRAPKTAEIEKQPSHAGYLAERKMLLGVEHGNVNEFNTNYLPFMQEGNFGELAASDLRSKKNLTIAATTLFTRAAIRGGLYAENAYNLSDLIIKQSERLPEITNVYEYTRTIGERFTLNVARIKRQSLPTVIYRAQEYIYDHLATLTNVATLAEQVQCSPSYLMHLFKASTGVSVMQFITEQRILSAKQLLIFTQEPISEIAATLGYPNQAQLAHIFKQNTGLTPTQFRKSQQL
;
A
#
# COMPACT_ATOMS: atom_id res chain seq x y z
N MET A 1 -9.59 31.90 -7.83
CA MET A 1 -8.25 31.38 -7.48
C MET A 1 -8.42 29.90 -7.24
N ILE A 2 -7.60 29.06 -7.86
CA ILE A 2 -7.61 27.61 -7.61
C ILE A 2 -7.08 27.40 -6.19
N ASP A 3 -7.75 26.60 -5.37
CA ASP A 3 -7.21 26.20 -4.06
C ASP A 3 -6.01 25.26 -4.30
N GLN A 4 -4.81 25.76 -4.00
CA GLN A 4 -3.56 25.02 -4.18
C GLN A 4 -3.51 23.74 -3.34
N THR A 5 -4.18 23.71 -2.19
CA THR A 5 -4.22 22.53 -1.30
C THR A 5 -5.11 21.44 -1.89
N GLU A 6 -6.27 21.84 -2.42
CA GLU A 6 -7.19 20.90 -3.09
C GLU A 6 -6.56 20.36 -4.39
N LEU A 7 -5.90 21.22 -5.17
CA LEU A 7 -5.22 20.83 -6.41
C LEU A 7 -4.08 19.84 -6.16
N THR A 8 -3.20 20.12 -5.19
CA THR A 8 -2.08 19.21 -4.83
C THR A 8 -2.58 17.87 -4.31
N THR A 9 -3.60 17.87 -3.45
CA THR A 9 -4.21 16.65 -2.92
C THR A 9 -4.85 15.82 -4.03
N THR A 10 -5.59 16.46 -4.93
CA THR A 10 -6.24 15.79 -6.08
C THR A 10 -5.20 15.20 -7.01
N PHE A 11 -4.13 15.95 -7.32
CA PHE A 11 -3.02 15.48 -8.15
C PHE A 11 -2.32 14.27 -7.55
N TYR A 12 -1.98 14.32 -6.25
CA TYR A 12 -1.37 13.21 -5.54
C TYR A 12 -2.28 11.97 -5.57
N ASN A 13 -3.57 12.12 -5.25
CA ASN A 13 -4.52 11.02 -5.25
C ASN A 13 -4.70 10.38 -6.65
N ALA A 14 -4.55 11.16 -7.72
CA ALA A 14 -4.69 10.69 -9.09
C ALA A 14 -3.42 10.04 -9.66
N THR A 15 -2.24 10.48 -9.23
CA THR A 15 -0.96 10.12 -9.87
C THR A 15 -0.02 9.31 -8.97
N GLY A 16 -0.18 9.40 -7.65
CA GLY A 16 0.77 8.87 -6.67
C GLY A 16 2.07 9.67 -6.56
N LEU A 17 2.24 10.76 -7.32
CA LEU A 17 3.43 11.60 -7.27
C LEU A 17 3.37 12.57 -6.10
N SER A 18 4.48 12.65 -5.36
CA SER A 18 4.57 13.61 -4.26
C SER A 18 4.81 15.01 -4.80
N ILE A 19 4.18 16.00 -4.16
CA ILE A 19 4.20 17.39 -4.60
C ILE A 19 4.31 18.34 -3.40
N LEU A 20 5.20 19.31 -3.53
CA LEU A 20 5.46 20.38 -2.57
C LEU A 20 5.35 21.72 -3.31
N ILE A 21 4.56 22.63 -2.76
CA ILE A 21 4.54 24.04 -3.14
C ILE A 21 5.20 24.81 -2.01
N SER A 22 6.25 25.58 -2.30
CA SER A 22 6.97 26.41 -1.34
C SER A 22 7.06 27.86 -1.80
N ASP A 23 7.40 28.76 -0.88
CA ASP A 23 7.87 30.10 -1.25
C ASP A 23 9.37 30.08 -1.64
N ASN A 24 9.89 31.25 -2.06
CA ASN A 24 11.30 31.43 -2.42
C ASN A 24 12.28 31.25 -1.25
N ALA A 25 11.80 31.25 0.00
CA ALA A 25 12.59 30.97 1.20
C ALA A 25 12.55 29.48 1.59
N GLY A 26 11.82 28.64 0.84
CA GLY A 26 11.65 27.21 1.11
C GLY A 26 10.61 26.90 2.19
N ARG A 27 9.76 27.86 2.57
CA ARG A 27 8.64 27.62 3.47
C ARG A 27 7.53 26.91 2.70
N GLN A 28 7.07 25.78 3.25
CA GLN A 28 5.97 25.02 2.69
C GLN A 28 4.65 25.79 2.72
N LEU A 29 3.98 25.85 1.57
CA LEU A 29 2.64 26.40 1.37
C LEU A 29 1.60 25.29 1.21
N ALA A 30 1.93 24.22 0.48
CA ALA A 30 1.10 23.01 0.34
C ALA A 30 1.97 21.77 0.14
N LEU A 31 1.52 20.61 0.64
CA LEU A 31 2.22 19.33 0.52
C LEU A 31 1.21 18.19 0.41
N ALA A 32 1.36 17.37 -0.62
CA ALA A 32 0.70 16.08 -0.71
C ALA A 32 1.76 15.05 -1.13
N LYS A 33 2.08 14.12 -0.23
CA LYS A 33 3.15 13.15 -0.44
C LYS A 33 2.76 11.76 0.04
N ASN A 34 3.49 10.77 -0.46
CA ASN A 34 3.43 9.44 0.10
C ASN A 34 3.97 9.48 1.55
N PRO A 35 3.20 9.04 2.56
CA PRO A 35 3.64 9.07 3.96
C PRO A 35 4.87 8.20 4.23
N LEU A 36 5.19 7.27 3.32
CA LEU A 36 6.35 6.38 3.41
C LEU A 36 7.63 6.98 2.81
N LEU A 37 7.53 8.12 2.12
CA LEU A 37 8.69 8.80 1.56
C LEU A 37 9.30 9.79 2.57
N PRO A 38 10.64 9.83 2.67
CA PRO A 38 11.31 10.84 3.49
C PRO A 38 10.99 12.25 2.98
N GLU A 39 11.06 13.23 3.88
CA GLU A 39 11.06 14.64 3.47
C GLU A 39 12.24 14.92 2.52
N ILE A 40 12.06 15.88 1.62
CA ILE A 40 13.16 16.39 0.81
C ILE A 40 14.22 16.96 1.77
N PRO A 41 15.47 16.46 1.75
CA PRO A 41 16.53 16.99 2.60
C PRO A 41 16.70 18.49 2.37
N THR A 42 16.91 19.27 3.44
CA THR A 42 16.98 20.73 3.36
C THR A 42 17.99 21.22 2.32
N ALA A 43 19.16 20.57 2.22
CA ALA A 43 20.18 20.90 1.22
C ALA A 43 19.69 20.68 -0.23
N LEU A 44 18.95 19.59 -0.48
CA LEU A 44 18.35 19.33 -1.78
C LEU A 44 17.23 20.34 -2.07
N LEU A 45 16.39 20.65 -1.09
CA LEU A 45 15.34 21.66 -1.24
C LEU A 45 15.91 23.02 -1.62
N THR A 46 16.95 23.49 -0.93
CA THR A 46 17.64 24.75 -1.27
C THR A 46 18.16 24.70 -2.71
N LYS A 47 18.74 23.58 -3.14
CA LYS A 47 19.23 23.47 -4.52
C LYS A 47 18.12 23.49 -5.55
N LEU A 48 17.01 22.79 -5.30
CA LEU A 48 15.85 22.78 -6.20
C LEU A 48 15.28 24.18 -6.37
N ILE A 49 15.22 24.95 -5.28
CA ILE A 49 14.81 26.36 -5.30
C ILE A 49 15.76 27.19 -6.16
N GLU A 50 17.08 27.03 -6.01
CA GLU A 50 18.07 27.73 -6.87
C GLU A 50 17.95 27.37 -8.36
N LEU A 51 17.59 26.12 -8.67
CA LEU A 51 17.40 25.62 -10.02
C LEU A 51 16.05 26.00 -10.62
N SER A 52 15.09 26.44 -9.81
CA SER A 52 13.75 26.82 -10.29
C SER A 52 13.82 27.97 -11.30
N ARG A 53 13.14 27.81 -12.43
CA ARG A 53 13.00 28.78 -13.51
C ARG A 53 11.56 28.72 -14.03
N ASP A 54 11.15 29.68 -14.87
CA ASP A 54 9.83 29.66 -15.52
C ASP A 54 9.62 28.40 -16.39
N GLN A 55 10.74 27.86 -16.90
CA GLN A 55 10.81 26.57 -17.58
C GLN A 55 10.94 25.42 -16.59
N VAL A 56 10.21 24.33 -16.82
CA VAL A 56 10.28 23.11 -16.00
C VAL A 56 11.63 22.45 -16.13
N GLN A 57 12.37 22.38 -15.03
CA GLN A 57 13.61 21.62 -14.94
C GLN A 57 13.29 20.19 -14.53
N LEU A 58 13.72 19.23 -15.38
CA LEU A 58 13.65 17.80 -15.06
C LEU A 58 15.01 17.33 -14.57
N LEU A 59 15.01 16.80 -13.37
CA LEU A 59 16.20 16.39 -12.65
C LEU A 59 16.11 14.89 -12.37
N THR A 60 17.18 14.17 -12.68
CA THR A 60 17.37 12.80 -12.20
C THR A 60 18.33 12.84 -11.03
N VAL A 61 17.85 12.55 -9.83
CA VAL A 61 18.66 12.56 -8.63
C VAL A 61 19.04 11.12 -8.30
N ILE A 62 20.32 10.80 -8.34
CA ILE A 62 20.83 9.47 -8.02
C ILE A 62 20.37 9.10 -6.60
N ASN A 63 19.81 7.89 -6.43
CA ASN A 63 19.25 7.38 -5.16
C ASN A 63 18.06 8.16 -4.58
N PHE A 64 17.50 9.11 -5.34
CA PHE A 64 16.29 9.82 -4.95
C PHE A 64 15.22 9.76 -6.04
N GLY A 65 15.51 9.69 -7.34
CA GLY A 65 14.51 9.49 -8.41
C GLY A 65 14.33 10.70 -9.33
N PHE A 66 13.13 10.87 -9.89
CA PHE A 66 12.83 12.01 -10.76
C PHE A 66 12.27 13.18 -9.96
N VAL A 67 12.77 14.38 -10.24
CA VAL A 67 12.28 15.63 -9.67
C VAL A 67 11.99 16.60 -10.80
N ALA A 68 10.80 17.21 -10.79
CA ALA A 68 10.48 18.35 -11.61
C ALA A 68 10.40 19.58 -10.71
N VAL A 69 11.07 20.67 -11.11
CA VAL A 69 11.00 21.95 -10.40
C VAL A 69 10.79 23.11 -11.36
N TYR A 70 9.89 24.02 -11.00
CA TYR A 70 9.65 25.26 -11.75
C TYR A 70 9.16 26.40 -10.85
N ALA A 71 9.34 27.62 -11.31
CA ALA A 71 8.84 28.82 -10.69
C ALA A 71 7.42 29.14 -11.21
N ALA A 72 6.50 29.36 -10.28
CA ALA A 72 5.14 29.83 -10.51
C ALA A 72 4.93 31.08 -9.63
N ALA A 73 5.64 32.16 -9.96
CA ALA A 73 5.84 33.31 -9.08
C ALA A 73 4.55 33.78 -8.36
N PRO A 74 4.57 33.94 -7.02
CA PRO A 74 5.73 33.90 -6.12
C PRO A 74 6.09 32.50 -5.58
N GLU A 75 5.48 31.45 -6.10
CA GLU A 75 5.59 30.07 -5.61
C GLU A 75 6.65 29.27 -6.39
N ILE A 76 7.16 28.22 -5.76
CA ILE A 76 8.01 27.22 -6.37
C ILE A 76 7.31 25.88 -6.25
N VAL A 77 7.18 25.16 -7.36
CA VAL A 77 6.55 23.85 -7.41
C VAL A 77 7.62 22.79 -7.57
N ILE A 78 7.59 21.80 -6.69
CA ILE A 78 8.50 20.65 -6.69
C ILE A 78 7.64 19.39 -6.71
N ILE A 79 7.72 18.64 -7.81
CA ILE A 79 7.07 17.34 -7.95
C ILE A 79 8.17 16.30 -7.97
N TRP A 80 8.01 15.21 -7.24
CA TRP A 80 8.99 14.14 -7.27
C TRP A 80 8.36 12.75 -7.24
N ALA A 81 9.00 11.86 -8.00
CA ALA A 81 8.85 10.43 -7.90
C ALA A 81 10.09 9.94 -7.17
N ALA A 82 10.01 9.81 -5.84
CA ALA A 82 11.17 9.32 -5.12
C ALA A 82 11.36 7.84 -5.41
N THR A 83 12.56 7.40 -5.81
CA THR A 83 12.85 6.00 -6.08
C THR A 83 13.08 5.17 -4.82
N ASN A 84 13.29 5.70 -3.59
CA ASN A 84 13.77 4.89 -2.45
C ASN A 84 12.94 5.09 -1.15
N ALA A 85 12.72 4.02 -0.37
CA ALA A 85 12.27 4.04 1.04
C ALA A 85 12.80 2.76 1.73
N ILE A 86 13.46 2.69 2.91
CA ILE A 86 13.42 3.46 4.18
C ILE A 86 14.81 3.43 4.91
N ARG A 87 15.23 4.56 5.55
CA ARG A 87 16.38 4.69 6.51
C ARG A 87 15.85 4.69 7.98
N ALA A 88 16.56 4.66 9.11
CA ALA A 88 17.97 4.60 9.50
C ALA A 88 18.16 3.59 10.67
N ASN A 89 17.25 2.62 10.82
CA ASN A 89 17.25 1.64 11.93
C ASN A 89 16.66 0.25 11.60
N GLY A 90 16.50 -0.17 10.34
CA GLY A 90 15.97 -1.53 10.08
C GLY A 90 15.72 -1.98 8.63
N ILE A 91 16.28 -1.25 7.66
CA ILE A 91 16.54 -1.53 6.22
C ILE A 91 15.47 -2.26 5.38
N TYR A 92 15.01 -1.56 4.34
CA TYR A 92 14.57 -2.11 3.05
C TYR A 92 15.20 -1.29 1.90
N ASP A 93 15.64 -1.97 0.84
CA ASP A 93 16.01 -1.38 -0.45
C ASP A 93 15.71 -2.37 -1.59
N ASP A 94 14.79 -1.99 -2.47
CA ASP A 94 15.11 -1.74 -3.89
C ASP A 94 13.84 -1.18 -4.52
N LYS A 95 13.73 0.15 -4.44
CA LYS A 95 13.21 1.20 -5.35
C LYS A 95 11.76 1.46 -5.88
N VAL A 96 10.82 2.06 -5.12
CA VAL A 96 9.45 2.48 -5.59
C VAL A 96 9.48 3.87 -6.23
N PRO A 97 8.65 4.36 -7.20
CA PRO A 97 7.67 3.72 -8.10
C PRO A 97 8.08 3.71 -9.60
N LEU A 98 7.44 2.83 -10.39
CA LEU A 98 7.50 2.74 -11.86
C LEU A 98 6.73 3.90 -12.53
N VAL A 99 7.28 5.10 -12.48
CA VAL A 99 6.89 6.15 -13.42
C VAL A 99 8.13 6.39 -14.29
N ASP A 100 8.11 5.89 -15.52
CA ASP A 100 9.17 6.24 -16.47
C ASP A 100 9.15 7.76 -16.70
N LEU A 101 10.28 8.28 -17.18
CA LEU A 101 10.44 9.72 -17.34
C LEU A 101 9.37 10.35 -18.26
N HIS A 102 8.84 9.59 -19.22
CA HIS A 102 7.80 10.05 -20.12
C HIS A 102 6.45 10.22 -19.40
N HIS A 103 6.05 9.24 -18.59
CA HIS A 103 4.86 9.31 -17.76
C HIS A 103 5.00 10.39 -16.68
N PHE A 104 6.19 10.52 -16.07
CA PHE A 104 6.47 11.55 -15.07
C PHE A 104 6.30 12.94 -15.70
N ARG A 105 6.90 13.14 -16.87
CA ARG A 105 6.77 14.37 -17.65
C ARG A 105 5.32 14.67 -18.04
N ALA A 106 4.55 13.67 -18.44
CA ALA A 106 3.14 13.84 -18.78
C ALA A 106 2.31 14.27 -17.55
N GLN A 107 2.53 13.65 -16.39
CA GLN A 107 1.85 14.01 -15.14
C GLN A 107 2.23 15.41 -14.66
N VAL A 108 3.51 15.77 -14.72
CA VAL A 108 3.99 17.14 -14.46
C VAL A 108 3.35 18.15 -15.42
N THR A 109 3.19 17.77 -16.70
CA THR A 109 2.50 18.61 -17.70
C THR A 109 1.05 18.86 -17.33
N LEU A 110 0.32 17.83 -16.90
CA LEU A 110 -1.07 17.96 -16.47
C LEU A 110 -1.20 18.92 -15.28
N PHE A 111 -0.32 18.80 -14.29
CA PHE A 111 -0.32 19.72 -13.15
C PHE A 111 0.01 21.16 -13.55
N TYR A 112 1.06 21.35 -14.35
CA TYR A 112 1.47 22.68 -14.84
C TYR A 112 0.34 23.37 -15.62
N VAL A 113 -0.31 22.64 -16.54
CA VAL A 113 -1.45 23.17 -17.32
C VAL A 113 -2.63 23.48 -16.42
N ALA A 114 -2.95 22.62 -15.44
CA ALA A 114 -4.03 22.87 -14.50
C ALA A 114 -3.78 24.14 -13.65
N GLN A 115 -2.55 24.35 -13.18
CA GLN A 115 -2.17 25.47 -12.33
C GLN A 115 -2.04 26.79 -13.13
N LEU A 116 -1.31 26.78 -14.25
CA LEU A 116 -0.90 27.99 -14.97
C LEU A 116 -1.70 28.25 -16.26
N GLN A 117 -2.55 27.30 -16.69
CA GLN A 117 -3.34 27.39 -17.93
C GLN A 117 -2.46 27.61 -19.19
N GLN A 118 -1.24 27.08 -19.15
CA GLN A 118 -0.23 27.20 -20.21
C GLN A 118 0.47 25.86 -20.42
N THR A 119 1.04 25.66 -21.60
CA THR A 119 1.89 24.49 -21.88
C THR A 119 3.30 24.71 -21.36
N PRO A 120 3.85 23.79 -20.55
CA PRO A 120 5.21 23.93 -20.03
C PRO A 120 6.25 23.81 -21.14
N SER A 121 7.27 24.66 -21.08
CA SER A 121 8.55 24.36 -21.70
C SER A 121 9.40 23.52 -20.74
N PHE A 122 10.18 22.59 -21.26
CA PHE A 122 11.07 21.72 -20.46
C PHE A 122 12.52 22.02 -20.77
N GLY A 123 13.32 22.20 -19.71
CA GLY A 123 14.77 22.38 -19.81
C GLY A 123 15.46 21.08 -20.22
N ASN A 124 16.78 21.15 -20.39
CA ASN A 124 17.58 19.94 -20.57
C ASN A 124 17.53 19.12 -19.28
N GLU A 125 17.46 17.80 -19.45
CA GLU A 125 17.54 16.87 -18.31
C GLU A 125 18.90 16.99 -17.65
N GLN A 126 18.91 17.17 -16.33
CA GLN A 126 20.13 17.27 -15.55
C GLN A 126 20.19 16.16 -14.52
N GLN A 127 21.35 15.53 -14.38
CA GLN A 127 21.60 14.53 -13.35
C GLN A 127 22.26 15.19 -12.13
N LEU A 128 21.81 14.84 -10.93
CA LEU A 128 22.36 15.31 -9.65
C LEU A 128 22.81 14.10 -8.82
N ALA A 129 24.02 14.17 -8.25
CA ALA A 129 24.48 13.18 -7.28
C ALA A 129 24.16 13.65 -5.85
N MET A 130 23.66 12.76 -5.00
CA MET A 130 23.40 13.10 -3.59
C MET A 130 24.69 13.43 -2.81
N GLU A 131 25.84 12.95 -3.27
CA GLU A 131 27.17 13.18 -2.70
C GLU A 131 27.59 14.66 -2.77
N ASP A 132 27.16 15.38 -3.81
CA ASP A 132 27.43 16.81 -4.02
C ASP A 132 26.76 17.70 -2.94
N PHE A 133 25.83 17.13 -2.15
CA PHE A 133 25.06 17.83 -1.12
C PHE A 133 25.44 17.43 0.31
N ALA A 134 26.60 16.80 0.50
CA ALA A 134 27.08 16.28 1.79
C ALA A 134 26.09 15.30 2.48
N ILE A 135 25.24 14.64 1.69
CA ILE A 135 24.36 13.57 2.17
C ILE A 135 25.16 12.26 2.10
N ILE A 136 25.93 11.99 3.16
CA ILE A 136 26.74 10.77 3.28
C ILE A 136 25.79 9.56 3.36
N ASP A 137 25.79 8.70 2.34
CA ASP A 137 25.32 7.32 2.48
C ASP A 137 26.25 6.61 3.47
N ARG A 138 25.66 5.99 4.49
CA ARG A 138 26.32 5.64 5.75
C ARG A 138 27.50 4.67 5.58
N ALA A 139 28.32 4.63 6.65
CA ALA A 139 29.36 3.67 6.97
C ALA A 139 29.16 2.23 6.45
N PRO A 140 30.26 1.51 6.13
CA PRO A 140 30.24 0.20 5.48
C PRO A 140 29.35 -0.82 6.20
N LYS A 141 28.65 -1.64 5.40
CA LYS A 141 27.74 -2.73 5.81
C LYS A 141 28.25 -3.49 7.05
N THR A 142 27.65 -3.25 8.21
CA THR A 142 27.65 -4.27 9.27
C THR A 142 26.64 -5.34 8.88
N ALA A 143 27.15 -6.56 8.72
CA ALA A 143 26.46 -7.81 8.35
C ALA A 143 24.93 -7.77 8.48
N GLU A 144 24.25 -8.05 7.36
CA GLU A 144 22.84 -8.46 7.35
C GLU A 144 22.67 -9.60 8.37
N ILE A 145 21.97 -9.32 9.47
CA ILE A 145 21.50 -10.38 10.35
C ILE A 145 20.42 -11.09 9.54
N GLU A 146 20.68 -12.31 9.06
CA GLU A 146 19.66 -13.19 8.51
C GLU A 146 18.46 -13.18 9.47
N LYS A 147 17.36 -12.53 9.08
CA LYS A 147 16.14 -12.53 9.90
C LYS A 147 15.63 -13.97 9.93
N GLN A 148 15.64 -14.58 11.13
CA GLN A 148 15.09 -15.92 11.30
C GLN A 148 13.58 -15.92 11.02
N PRO A 149 13.04 -17.03 10.48
CA PRO A 149 11.60 -17.22 10.33
C PRO A 149 10.84 -16.81 11.60
N SER A 150 9.95 -15.85 11.46
CA SER A 150 9.21 -15.26 12.58
C SER A 150 7.72 -15.43 12.39
N HIS A 151 6.98 -15.63 13.48
CA HIS A 151 5.52 -15.72 13.43
C HIS A 151 4.87 -14.39 13.02
N ALA A 152 5.54 -13.27 13.34
CA ALA A 152 5.16 -11.93 12.91
C ALA A 152 5.14 -11.82 11.37
N GLY A 153 6.20 -12.28 10.70
CA GLY A 153 6.28 -12.28 9.23
C GLY A 153 5.14 -13.08 8.57
N TYR A 154 4.78 -14.25 9.12
CA TYR A 154 3.66 -15.03 8.60
C TYR A 154 2.31 -14.34 8.81
N LEU A 155 2.10 -13.65 9.93
CA LEU A 155 0.88 -12.87 10.16
C LEU A 155 0.74 -11.72 9.19
N ALA A 156 1.82 -11.00 8.96
CA ALA A 156 1.84 -9.89 8.03
C ALA A 156 1.54 -10.40 6.61
N GLU A 157 2.12 -11.54 6.20
CA GLU A 157 1.78 -12.22 4.94
C GLU A 157 0.28 -12.55 4.88
N ARG A 158 -0.26 -13.18 5.93
CA ARG A 158 -1.67 -13.58 5.99
C ARG A 158 -2.61 -12.39 5.86
N LYS A 159 -2.35 -11.29 6.57
CA LYS A 159 -3.14 -10.05 6.52
C LYS A 159 -3.08 -9.41 5.13
N MET A 160 -1.91 -9.38 4.50
CA MET A 160 -1.77 -8.92 3.11
C MET A 160 -2.61 -9.78 2.16
N LEU A 161 -2.54 -11.11 2.27
CA LEU A 161 -3.30 -12.02 1.40
C LEU A 161 -4.82 -11.94 1.62
N LEU A 162 -5.29 -11.56 2.81
CA LEU A 162 -6.71 -11.28 3.04
C LEU A 162 -7.22 -10.14 2.16
N GLY A 163 -6.43 -9.08 1.96
CA GLY A 163 -6.80 -8.01 1.02
C GLY A 163 -7.04 -8.53 -0.40
N VAL A 164 -6.22 -9.49 -0.87
CA VAL A 164 -6.41 -10.16 -2.16
C VAL A 164 -7.68 -11.00 -2.16
N GLU A 165 -7.90 -11.81 -1.12
CA GLU A 165 -9.11 -12.64 -0.95
C GLU A 165 -10.39 -11.79 -0.89
N HIS A 166 -10.31 -10.62 -0.28
CA HIS A 166 -11.40 -9.67 -0.18
C HIS A 166 -11.65 -8.93 -1.49
N GLY A 167 -10.64 -8.80 -2.35
CA GLY A 167 -10.69 -7.92 -3.52
C GLY A 167 -10.59 -6.45 -3.14
N ASN A 168 -9.99 -6.14 -1.98
CA ASN A 168 -9.83 -4.78 -1.47
C ASN A 168 -8.37 -4.35 -1.63
N VAL A 169 -8.13 -3.42 -2.57
CA VAL A 169 -6.79 -2.91 -2.90
C VAL A 169 -6.22 -2.06 -1.75
N ASN A 170 -7.06 -1.30 -1.05
CA ASN A 170 -6.63 -0.48 0.08
C ASN A 170 -6.17 -1.35 1.25
N GLU A 171 -6.96 -2.38 1.58
CA GLU A 171 -6.59 -3.37 2.60
C GLU A 171 -5.30 -4.11 2.22
N PHE A 172 -5.17 -4.55 0.96
CA PHE A 172 -3.95 -5.17 0.45
C PHE A 172 -2.73 -4.25 0.63
N ASN A 173 -2.80 -3.02 0.13
CA ASN A 173 -1.67 -2.08 0.17
C ASN A 173 -1.32 -1.65 1.61
N THR A 174 -2.33 -1.47 2.48
CA THR A 174 -2.11 -1.13 3.90
C THR A 174 -1.35 -2.25 4.61
N ASN A 175 -1.68 -3.51 4.34
CA ASN A 175 -1.04 -4.67 4.97
C ASN A 175 0.25 -5.12 4.25
N TYR A 176 0.50 -4.62 3.04
CA TYR A 176 1.71 -4.92 2.27
C TYR A 176 2.96 -4.41 2.98
N LEU A 177 2.91 -3.19 3.52
CA LEU A 177 4.07 -2.56 4.17
C LEU A 177 4.53 -3.29 5.44
N PRO A 178 3.65 -3.64 6.40
CA PRO A 178 4.04 -4.48 7.52
C PRO A 178 4.66 -5.82 7.09
N PHE A 179 4.16 -6.43 6.00
CA PHE A 179 4.74 -7.66 5.47
C PHE A 179 6.14 -7.45 4.91
N MET A 180 6.43 -6.32 4.27
CA MET A 180 7.78 -5.99 3.84
C MET A 180 8.74 -5.80 5.03
N GLN A 181 8.25 -5.26 6.16
CA GLN A 181 9.05 -4.99 7.36
C GLN A 181 9.33 -6.25 8.19
N GLU A 182 8.32 -7.11 8.35
CA GLU A 182 8.36 -8.31 9.20
C GLU A 182 8.66 -9.60 8.42
N GLY A 183 8.51 -9.57 7.10
CA GLY A 183 8.75 -10.70 6.21
C GLY A 183 10.22 -11.10 6.13
N ASN A 184 10.43 -12.41 5.92
CA ASN A 184 11.77 -12.99 5.80
C ASN A 184 12.08 -13.20 4.31
N PHE A 185 12.72 -12.21 3.70
CA PHE A 185 13.17 -12.26 2.31
C PHE A 185 14.65 -12.61 2.28
N GLY A 186 14.97 -13.87 1.99
CA GLY A 186 16.35 -14.32 1.85
C GLY A 186 16.92 -14.10 0.45
N GLU A 187 18.22 -14.28 0.29
CA GLU A 187 18.87 -14.35 -1.02
C GLU A 187 18.57 -15.72 -1.65
N LEU A 188 17.71 -15.74 -2.68
CA LEU A 188 17.18 -16.98 -3.27
C LEU A 188 18.04 -17.54 -4.41
N ALA A 189 19.07 -16.81 -4.83
CA ALA A 189 19.99 -17.21 -5.89
C ALA A 189 21.26 -16.34 -5.87
N ALA A 190 22.35 -16.85 -6.45
CA ALA A 190 23.66 -16.18 -6.48
C ALA A 190 23.72 -14.87 -7.29
N SER A 191 22.73 -14.59 -8.14
CA SER A 191 22.64 -13.32 -8.87
C SER A 191 21.42 -12.56 -8.43
N ASP A 192 21.57 -11.27 -8.15
CA ASP A 192 20.50 -10.37 -7.73
C ASP A 192 19.22 -10.49 -8.59
N LEU A 193 19.37 -10.38 -9.92
CA LEU A 193 18.24 -10.51 -10.85
C LEU A 193 17.51 -11.86 -10.72
N ARG A 194 18.24 -12.96 -10.57
CA ARG A 194 17.63 -14.29 -10.40
C ARG A 194 16.94 -14.40 -9.05
N SER A 195 17.51 -13.84 -7.99
CA SER A 195 16.90 -13.81 -6.65
C SER A 195 15.56 -13.05 -6.70
N LYS A 196 15.53 -11.87 -7.35
CA LYS A 196 14.32 -11.06 -7.55
C LYS A 196 13.25 -11.76 -8.40
N LYS A 197 13.65 -12.49 -9.44
CA LYS A 197 12.73 -13.32 -10.24
C LYS A 197 12.13 -14.46 -9.41
N ASN A 198 12.94 -15.16 -8.63
CA ASN A 198 12.48 -16.24 -7.76
C ASN A 198 11.48 -15.72 -6.72
N LEU A 199 11.75 -14.56 -6.11
CA LEU A 199 10.83 -13.92 -5.17
C LEU A 199 9.50 -13.57 -5.85
N THR A 200 9.57 -13.05 -7.07
CA THR A 200 8.36 -12.73 -7.85
C THR A 200 7.50 -13.96 -8.13
N ILE A 201 8.11 -15.09 -8.47
CA ILE A 201 7.41 -16.36 -8.71
C ILE A 201 6.73 -16.84 -7.42
N ALA A 202 7.42 -16.75 -6.27
CA ALA A 202 6.87 -17.11 -4.97
C ALA A 202 5.66 -16.23 -4.61
N ALA A 203 5.79 -14.90 -4.72
CA ALA A 203 4.71 -13.96 -4.46
C ALA A 203 3.50 -14.20 -5.38
N THR A 204 3.75 -14.37 -6.68
CA THR A 204 2.70 -14.67 -7.68
C THR A 204 1.93 -15.95 -7.30
N THR A 205 2.63 -16.97 -6.80
CA THR A 205 2.02 -18.21 -6.33
C THR A 205 1.09 -17.96 -5.16
N LEU A 206 1.52 -17.18 -4.15
CA LEU A 206 0.69 -16.83 -2.99
C LEU A 206 -0.56 -16.04 -3.39
N PHE A 207 -0.40 -15.02 -4.24
CA PHE A 207 -1.53 -14.22 -4.73
C PHE A 207 -2.51 -15.04 -5.56
N THR A 208 -2.02 -16.00 -6.35
CA THR A 208 -2.88 -16.93 -7.09
C THR A 208 -3.76 -17.74 -6.14
N ARG A 209 -3.20 -18.28 -5.05
CA ARG A 209 -3.96 -19.06 -4.05
C ARG A 209 -4.96 -18.19 -3.30
N ALA A 210 -4.56 -16.98 -2.91
CA ALA A 210 -5.43 -16.01 -2.27
C ALA A 210 -6.58 -15.60 -3.21
N ALA A 211 -6.30 -15.31 -4.48
CA ALA A 211 -7.33 -14.94 -5.44
C ALA A 211 -8.36 -16.06 -5.65
N ILE A 212 -7.91 -17.31 -5.72
CA ILE A 212 -8.82 -18.48 -5.81
C ILE A 212 -9.71 -18.57 -4.57
N ARG A 213 -9.15 -18.40 -3.36
CA ARG A 213 -9.96 -18.35 -2.13
C ARG A 213 -10.93 -17.16 -2.11
N GLY A 214 -10.56 -16.05 -2.74
CA GLY A 214 -11.41 -14.88 -2.95
C GLY A 214 -12.52 -15.08 -3.99
N GLY A 215 -12.58 -16.23 -4.66
CA GLY A 215 -13.62 -16.59 -5.62
C GLY A 215 -13.23 -16.40 -7.09
N LEU A 216 -11.98 -16.04 -7.40
CA LEU A 216 -11.50 -16.04 -8.78
C LEU A 216 -11.41 -17.49 -9.30
N TYR A 217 -11.99 -17.76 -10.47
CA TYR A 217 -11.88 -19.08 -11.10
C TYR A 217 -10.42 -19.50 -11.27
N ALA A 218 -10.12 -20.74 -10.88
CA ALA A 218 -8.75 -21.26 -10.87
C ALA A 218 -8.07 -21.16 -12.24
N GLU A 219 -8.80 -21.41 -13.33
CA GLU A 219 -8.30 -21.24 -14.70
C GLU A 219 -7.80 -19.82 -14.96
N ASN A 220 -8.58 -18.80 -14.60
CA ASN A 220 -8.21 -17.40 -14.77
C ASN A 220 -7.02 -17.02 -13.87
N ALA A 221 -6.99 -17.53 -12.64
CA ALA A 221 -5.89 -17.30 -11.71
C ALA A 221 -4.56 -17.90 -12.23
N TYR A 222 -4.60 -19.14 -12.73
CA TYR A 222 -3.42 -19.80 -13.31
C TYR A 222 -2.97 -19.14 -14.62
N ASN A 223 -3.88 -18.77 -15.49
CA ASN A 223 -3.54 -18.06 -16.73
C ASN A 223 -2.83 -16.72 -16.45
N LEU A 224 -3.31 -15.97 -15.45
CA LEU A 224 -2.66 -14.72 -15.02
C LEU A 224 -1.29 -15.00 -14.39
N SER A 225 -1.19 -16.00 -13.53
CA SER A 225 0.09 -16.45 -12.94
C SER A 225 1.13 -16.77 -14.02
N ASP A 226 0.76 -17.59 -15.00
CA ASP A 226 1.64 -18.01 -16.10
C ASP A 226 2.10 -16.81 -16.94
N LEU A 227 1.20 -15.87 -17.23
CA LEU A 227 1.53 -14.66 -17.97
C LEU A 227 2.54 -13.80 -17.21
N ILE A 228 2.31 -13.60 -15.91
CA ILE A 228 3.19 -12.80 -15.05
C ILE A 228 4.56 -13.46 -14.96
N ILE A 229 4.63 -14.77 -14.67
CA ILE A 229 5.90 -15.50 -14.57
C ILE A 229 6.68 -15.44 -15.90
N LYS A 230 6.01 -15.65 -17.04
CA LYS A 230 6.66 -15.55 -18.36
C LYS A 230 7.18 -14.14 -18.65
N GLN A 231 6.46 -13.09 -18.22
CA GLN A 231 6.91 -11.72 -18.35
C GLN A 231 8.11 -11.44 -17.45
N SER A 232 8.04 -11.82 -16.17
CA SER A 232 9.12 -11.64 -15.20
C SER A 232 10.41 -12.35 -15.64
N GLU A 233 10.33 -13.54 -16.22
CA GLU A 233 11.51 -14.27 -16.69
C GLU A 233 12.23 -13.54 -17.83
N ARG A 234 11.48 -12.84 -18.68
CA ARG A 234 12.02 -12.10 -19.85
C ARG A 234 12.62 -10.75 -19.48
N LEU A 235 12.37 -10.23 -18.28
CA LEU A 235 12.91 -8.94 -17.87
C LEU A 235 14.45 -9.02 -17.76
N PRO A 236 15.19 -8.10 -18.42
CA PRO A 236 16.64 -8.02 -18.30
C PRO A 236 17.08 -7.46 -16.94
N GLU A 237 16.17 -6.77 -16.25
CA GLU A 237 16.40 -6.16 -14.94
C GLU A 237 15.07 -6.06 -14.17
N ILE A 238 15.12 -6.20 -12.85
CA ILE A 238 14.03 -5.86 -11.94
C ILE A 238 14.56 -4.82 -10.96
N THR A 239 14.26 -3.55 -11.23
CA THR A 239 14.75 -2.42 -10.43
C THR A 239 14.16 -2.44 -9.02
N ASN A 240 12.89 -2.86 -8.89
CA ASN A 240 12.22 -3.03 -7.62
C ASN A 240 11.34 -4.26 -7.61
N VAL A 241 11.80 -5.28 -6.89
CA VAL A 241 11.04 -6.53 -6.78
C VAL A 241 9.78 -6.35 -5.94
N TYR A 242 9.78 -5.49 -4.95
CA TYR A 242 8.70 -5.29 -3.99
C TYR A 242 7.51 -4.51 -4.57
N GLU A 243 7.72 -3.45 -5.34
CA GLU A 243 6.65 -2.81 -6.10
C GLU A 243 6.19 -3.66 -7.25
N TYR A 244 7.13 -4.38 -7.86
CA TYR A 244 6.77 -5.32 -8.92
C TYR A 244 5.83 -6.40 -8.37
N THR A 245 6.13 -6.98 -7.19
CA THR A 245 5.21 -7.92 -6.55
C THR A 245 3.95 -7.25 -5.99
N ARG A 246 4.01 -5.99 -5.53
CA ARG A 246 2.84 -5.24 -5.08
C ARG A 246 1.84 -5.05 -6.22
N THR A 247 2.29 -4.57 -7.38
CA THR A 247 1.45 -4.37 -8.58
C THR A 247 0.87 -5.69 -9.12
N ILE A 248 1.64 -6.78 -9.04
CA ILE A 248 1.12 -8.12 -9.32
C ILE A 248 -0.01 -8.47 -8.35
N GLY A 249 0.20 -8.26 -7.04
CA GLY A 249 -0.81 -8.48 -6.01
C GLY A 249 -2.07 -7.66 -6.24
N GLU A 250 -1.94 -6.35 -6.52
CA GLU A 250 -3.05 -5.46 -6.89
C GLU A 250 -3.82 -5.99 -8.09
N ARG A 251 -3.12 -6.53 -9.11
CA ARG A 251 -3.78 -7.09 -10.29
C ARG A 251 -4.61 -8.34 -9.95
N PHE A 252 -4.13 -9.21 -9.07
CA PHE A 252 -4.94 -10.32 -8.54
C PHE A 252 -6.13 -9.80 -7.73
N THR A 253 -5.91 -8.84 -6.83
CA THR A 253 -6.94 -8.21 -6.00
C THR A 253 -8.04 -7.58 -6.86
N LEU A 254 -7.68 -6.85 -7.92
CA LEU A 254 -8.63 -6.23 -8.85
C LEU A 254 -9.45 -7.27 -9.63
N ASN A 255 -8.85 -8.41 -9.99
CA ASN A 255 -9.61 -9.49 -10.63
C ASN A 255 -10.62 -10.13 -9.67
N VAL A 256 -10.25 -10.32 -8.40
CA VAL A 256 -11.18 -10.76 -7.36
C VAL A 256 -12.30 -9.73 -7.17
N ALA A 257 -11.93 -8.44 -7.06
CA ALA A 257 -12.87 -7.34 -6.94
C ALA A 257 -13.89 -7.33 -8.09
N ARG A 258 -13.42 -7.55 -9.33
CA ARG A 258 -14.27 -7.60 -10.52
C ARG A 258 -15.28 -8.74 -10.47
N ILE A 259 -14.86 -9.95 -10.08
CA ILE A 259 -15.77 -11.09 -9.94
C ILE A 259 -16.80 -10.81 -8.85
N LYS A 260 -16.37 -10.28 -7.70
CA LYS A 260 -17.28 -9.95 -6.60
C LYS A 260 -18.28 -8.85 -6.97
N ARG A 261 -17.86 -7.84 -7.75
CA ARG A 261 -18.76 -6.81 -8.29
C ARG A 261 -19.78 -7.37 -9.28
N GLN A 262 -19.45 -8.43 -10.01
CA GLN A 262 -20.39 -9.09 -10.91
C GLN A 262 -21.39 -9.98 -10.17
N SER A 263 -21.02 -10.52 -9.01
CA SER A 263 -21.86 -11.43 -8.23
C SER A 263 -22.68 -10.74 -7.13
N LEU A 264 -22.34 -9.50 -6.74
CA LEU A 264 -22.99 -8.78 -5.65
C LEU A 264 -23.59 -7.45 -6.12
N PRO A 265 -24.73 -7.02 -5.55
CA PRO A 265 -25.20 -5.65 -5.73
C PRO A 265 -24.14 -4.65 -5.28
N THR A 266 -23.97 -3.55 -6.02
CA THR A 266 -22.94 -2.52 -5.75
C THR A 266 -22.97 -2.00 -4.31
N VAL A 267 -24.16 -1.83 -3.72
CA VAL A 267 -24.35 -1.39 -2.33
C VAL A 267 -23.71 -2.38 -1.35
N ILE A 268 -23.84 -3.70 -1.60
CA ILE A 268 -23.29 -4.75 -0.73
C ILE A 268 -21.78 -4.86 -0.88
N TYR A 269 -21.28 -4.77 -2.12
CA TYR A 269 -19.84 -4.74 -2.36
C TYR A 269 -19.17 -3.59 -1.60
N ARG A 270 -19.70 -2.36 -1.72
CA ARG A 270 -19.17 -1.18 -1.02
C ARG A 270 -19.31 -1.30 0.49
N ALA A 271 -20.40 -1.92 0.97
CA ALA A 271 -20.59 -2.17 2.39
C ALA A 271 -19.52 -3.13 2.95
N GLN A 272 -19.19 -4.20 2.22
CA GLN A 272 -18.13 -5.13 2.63
C GLN A 272 -16.75 -4.44 2.64
N GLU A 273 -16.42 -3.68 1.59
CA GLU A 273 -15.18 -2.89 1.51
C GLU A 273 -15.03 -1.97 2.73
N TYR A 274 -16.07 -1.20 3.04
CA TYR A 274 -16.07 -0.32 4.22
C TYR A 274 -15.92 -1.09 5.54
N ILE A 275 -16.57 -2.25 5.67
CA ILE A 275 -16.44 -3.12 6.86
C ILE A 275 -15.00 -3.57 7.07
N TYR A 276 -14.28 -3.97 6.01
CA TYR A 276 -12.90 -4.41 6.13
C TYR A 276 -11.98 -3.26 6.59
N ASP A 277 -12.13 -2.08 6.00
CA ASP A 277 -11.33 -0.90 6.33
C ASP A 277 -11.61 -0.37 7.76
N HIS A 278 -12.82 -0.63 8.29
CA HIS A 278 -13.28 -0.13 9.59
C HIS A 278 -13.64 -1.25 10.57
N LEU A 279 -13.02 -2.42 10.44
CA LEU A 279 -13.43 -3.63 11.16
C LEU A 279 -13.40 -3.44 12.69
N ALA A 280 -12.43 -2.69 13.21
CA ALA A 280 -12.29 -2.41 14.64
C ALA A 280 -13.24 -1.31 15.15
N THR A 281 -13.59 -0.34 14.30
CA THR A 281 -14.31 0.87 14.72
C THR A 281 -15.80 0.84 14.40
N LEU A 282 -16.23 0.00 13.46
CA LEU A 282 -17.63 -0.09 13.05
C LEU A 282 -18.46 -0.82 14.10
N THR A 283 -19.40 -0.09 14.72
CA THR A 283 -20.26 -0.60 15.80
C THR A 283 -21.74 -0.63 15.47
N ASN A 284 -22.18 0.11 14.44
CA ASN A 284 -23.58 0.23 14.09
C ASN A 284 -23.80 0.21 12.57
N VAL A 285 -24.99 -0.25 12.16
CA VAL A 285 -25.36 -0.38 10.73
C VAL A 285 -25.76 0.95 10.11
N ALA A 286 -26.14 1.95 10.91
CA ALA A 286 -26.53 3.27 10.41
C ALA A 286 -25.34 4.01 9.77
N THR A 287 -24.18 4.01 10.42
CA THR A 287 -22.93 4.54 9.88
C THR A 287 -22.56 3.86 8.57
N LEU A 288 -22.70 2.53 8.49
CA LEU A 288 -22.45 1.81 7.24
C LEU A 288 -23.43 2.22 6.13
N ALA A 289 -24.71 2.37 6.46
CA ALA A 289 -25.76 2.75 5.51
C ALA A 289 -25.57 4.17 4.95
N GLU A 290 -25.14 5.13 5.79
CA GLU A 290 -24.77 6.47 5.37
C GLU A 290 -23.61 6.45 4.36
N GLN A 291 -22.58 5.65 4.64
CA GLN A 291 -21.39 5.53 3.78
C GLN A 291 -21.70 4.93 2.41
N VAL A 292 -22.64 3.99 2.34
CA VAL A 292 -23.11 3.41 1.07
C VAL A 292 -24.34 4.12 0.48
N GLN A 293 -24.74 5.25 1.07
CA GLN A 293 -25.82 6.13 0.60
C GLN A 293 -27.18 5.43 0.45
N CYS A 294 -27.59 4.65 1.45
CA CYS A 294 -28.91 4.02 1.47
C CYS A 294 -29.55 4.03 2.87
N SER A 295 -30.82 3.61 2.97
CA SER A 295 -31.47 3.47 4.27
C SER A 295 -30.94 2.24 5.03
N PRO A 296 -30.85 2.27 6.37
CA PRO A 296 -30.41 1.13 7.16
C PRO A 296 -31.25 -0.14 6.94
N SER A 297 -32.58 0.00 6.85
CA SER A 297 -33.48 -1.12 6.60
C SER A 297 -33.21 -1.77 5.25
N TYR A 298 -33.00 -0.96 4.20
CA TYR A 298 -32.67 -1.47 2.87
C TYR A 298 -31.34 -2.22 2.88
N LEU A 299 -30.32 -1.66 3.52
CA LEU A 299 -29.01 -2.31 3.65
C LEU A 299 -29.11 -3.67 4.35
N MET A 300 -29.80 -3.74 5.49
CA MET A 300 -29.93 -4.99 6.25
C MET A 300 -30.62 -6.09 5.44
N HIS A 301 -31.72 -5.76 4.75
CA HIS A 301 -32.44 -6.71 3.91
C HIS A 301 -31.58 -7.19 2.74
N LEU A 302 -30.97 -6.26 2.00
CA LEU A 302 -30.17 -6.58 0.83
C LEU A 302 -28.90 -7.36 1.20
N PHE A 303 -28.26 -7.02 2.32
CA PHE A 303 -27.04 -7.68 2.79
C PHE A 303 -27.32 -9.12 3.17
N LYS A 304 -28.39 -9.38 3.93
CA LYS A 304 -28.78 -10.74 4.30
C LYS A 304 -29.20 -11.57 3.09
N ALA A 305 -29.91 -10.98 2.13
CA ALA A 305 -30.28 -11.67 0.89
C ALA A 305 -29.06 -12.03 0.03
N SER A 306 -28.03 -11.16 -0.01
CA SER A 306 -26.85 -11.36 -0.86
C SER A 306 -25.77 -12.22 -0.23
N THR A 307 -25.61 -12.18 1.11
CA THR A 307 -24.52 -12.84 1.84
C THR A 307 -24.96 -14.03 2.68
N GLY A 308 -26.28 -14.20 2.89
CA GLY A 308 -26.86 -15.22 3.76
C GLY A 308 -26.81 -14.88 5.27
N VAL A 309 -26.05 -13.86 5.67
CA VAL A 309 -25.85 -13.48 7.08
C VAL A 309 -26.19 -12.01 7.32
N SER A 310 -26.44 -11.63 8.58
CA SER A 310 -26.65 -10.22 8.93
C SER A 310 -25.33 -9.43 8.90
N VAL A 311 -25.40 -8.10 8.73
CA VAL A 311 -24.22 -7.21 8.77
C VAL A 311 -23.41 -7.40 10.07
N MET A 312 -24.08 -7.43 11.22
CA MET A 312 -23.40 -7.58 12.52
C MET A 312 -22.78 -8.97 12.70
N GLN A 313 -23.44 -10.01 12.19
CA GLN A 313 -22.89 -11.35 12.18
C GLN A 313 -21.64 -11.41 11.29
N PHE A 314 -21.68 -10.83 10.09
CA PHE A 314 -20.54 -10.75 9.20
C PHE A 314 -19.33 -10.05 9.84
N ILE A 315 -19.55 -8.88 10.46
CA ILE A 315 -18.49 -8.16 11.22
C ILE A 315 -17.91 -9.06 12.32
N THR A 316 -18.78 -9.78 13.04
CA THR A 316 -18.37 -10.69 14.11
C THR A 316 -17.51 -11.83 13.57
N GLU A 317 -17.94 -12.47 12.48
CA GLU A 317 -17.20 -13.55 11.84
C GLU A 317 -15.80 -13.09 11.38
N GLN A 318 -15.71 -11.89 10.78
CA GLN A 318 -14.43 -11.30 10.38
C GLN A 318 -13.53 -10.99 11.58
N ARG A 319 -14.06 -10.41 12.66
CA ARG A 319 -13.30 -10.18 13.90
C ARG A 319 -12.80 -11.49 14.52
N ILE A 320 -13.62 -12.54 14.52
CA ILE A 320 -13.22 -13.85 15.06
C ILE A 320 -12.15 -14.51 14.20
N LEU A 321 -12.22 -14.39 12.87
CA LEU A 321 -11.15 -14.86 11.98
C LEU A 321 -9.83 -14.17 12.30
N SER A 322 -9.83 -12.84 12.44
CA SER A 322 -8.63 -12.07 12.84
C SER A 322 -8.13 -12.45 14.23
N ALA A 323 -9.04 -12.66 15.20
CA ALA A 323 -8.69 -13.11 16.55
C ALA A 323 -7.99 -14.47 16.53
N LYS A 324 -8.49 -15.44 15.73
CA LYS A 324 -7.84 -16.76 15.59
C LYS A 324 -6.41 -16.62 15.11
N GLN A 325 -6.17 -15.77 14.11
CA GLN A 325 -4.83 -15.54 13.58
C GLN A 325 -3.90 -14.95 14.64
N LEU A 326 -4.32 -13.88 15.33
CA LEU A 326 -3.52 -13.27 16.40
C LEU A 326 -3.23 -14.27 17.53
N LEU A 327 -4.20 -15.11 17.90
CA LEU A 327 -4.00 -16.12 18.94
C LEU A 327 -2.99 -17.22 18.57
N ILE A 328 -2.92 -17.61 17.30
CA ILE A 328 -2.01 -18.67 16.81
C ILE A 328 -0.60 -18.12 16.69
N PHE A 329 -0.45 -16.93 16.11
CA PHE A 329 0.84 -16.46 15.63
C PHE A 329 1.42 -15.30 16.45
N THR A 330 0.70 -14.76 17.45
CA THR A 330 1.29 -13.83 18.43
C THR A 330 1.13 -14.32 19.87
N GLN A 331 1.97 -13.78 20.74
CA GLN A 331 1.83 -13.90 22.19
C GLN A 331 1.16 -12.66 22.81
N GLU A 332 0.50 -11.84 22.00
CA GLU A 332 -0.21 -10.65 22.50
C GLU A 332 -1.21 -11.05 23.60
N PRO A 333 -1.29 -10.28 24.70
CA PRO A 333 -2.33 -10.45 25.69
C PRO A 333 -3.73 -10.44 25.05
N ILE A 334 -4.62 -11.31 25.51
CA ILE A 334 -6.00 -11.38 24.98
C ILE A 334 -6.73 -10.03 25.13
N SER A 335 -6.36 -9.23 26.13
CA SER A 335 -6.83 -7.86 26.31
C SER A 335 -6.42 -6.91 25.18
N GLU A 336 -5.21 -7.04 24.64
CA GLU A 336 -4.73 -6.22 23.52
C GLU A 336 -5.41 -6.66 22.22
N ILE A 337 -5.52 -7.97 21.99
CA ILE A 337 -6.25 -8.53 20.85
C ILE A 337 -7.71 -8.05 20.85
N ALA A 338 -8.35 -8.00 22.02
CA ALA A 338 -9.70 -7.48 22.16
C ALA A 338 -9.78 -6.00 21.74
N ALA A 339 -8.87 -5.16 22.23
CA ALA A 339 -8.84 -3.74 21.89
C ALA A 339 -8.61 -3.51 20.39
N THR A 340 -7.64 -4.19 19.79
CA THR A 340 -7.32 -4.11 18.36
C THR A 340 -8.49 -4.49 17.45
N LEU A 341 -9.33 -5.42 17.89
CA LEU A 341 -10.51 -5.89 17.14
C LEU A 341 -11.79 -5.14 17.48
N GLY A 342 -11.72 -4.08 18.30
CA GLY A 342 -12.88 -3.26 18.63
C GLY A 342 -13.80 -3.84 19.70
N TYR A 343 -13.32 -4.78 20.51
CA TYR A 343 -14.04 -5.26 21.68
C TYR A 343 -13.69 -4.40 22.91
N PRO A 344 -14.67 -3.98 23.72
CA PRO A 344 -14.44 -3.08 24.85
C PRO A 344 -13.65 -3.73 25.99
N ASN A 345 -13.62 -5.06 26.08
CA ASN A 345 -12.78 -5.79 27.02
C ASN A 345 -12.55 -7.24 26.58
N GLN A 346 -11.56 -7.88 27.21
CA GLN A 346 -11.23 -9.29 26.96
C GLN A 346 -12.38 -10.25 27.24
N ALA A 347 -13.28 -9.92 28.17
CA ALA A 347 -14.38 -10.81 28.55
C ALA A 347 -15.42 -10.91 27.42
N GLN A 348 -15.70 -9.80 26.74
CA GLN A 348 -16.58 -9.79 25.57
C GLN A 348 -15.98 -10.56 24.40
N LEU A 349 -14.69 -10.34 24.09
CA LEU A 349 -14.00 -11.16 23.08
C LEU A 349 -14.09 -12.64 23.45
N ALA A 350 -13.77 -13.01 24.70
CA ALA A 350 -13.79 -14.41 25.14
C ALA A 350 -15.18 -15.06 25.03
N HIS A 351 -16.24 -14.32 25.36
CA HIS A 351 -17.61 -14.80 25.25
C HIS A 351 -17.99 -15.07 23.78
N ILE A 352 -17.79 -14.09 22.90
CA ILE A 352 -18.16 -14.18 21.48
C ILE A 352 -17.27 -15.22 20.77
N PHE A 353 -15.98 -15.26 21.08
CA PHE A 353 -15.05 -16.23 20.51
C PHE A 353 -15.44 -17.66 20.89
N LYS A 354 -15.83 -17.91 22.16
CA LYS A 354 -16.31 -19.23 22.59
C LYS A 354 -17.61 -19.62 21.90
N GLN A 355 -18.55 -18.69 21.71
CA GLN A 355 -19.77 -18.96 20.95
C GLN A 355 -19.49 -19.37 19.50
N ASN A 356 -18.50 -18.74 18.86
CA ASN A 356 -18.19 -18.98 17.45
C ASN A 356 -17.24 -20.17 17.20
N THR A 357 -16.45 -20.56 18.20
CA THR A 357 -15.37 -21.55 18.02
C THR A 357 -15.47 -22.77 18.92
N GLY A 358 -16.33 -22.72 19.94
CA GLY A 358 -16.44 -23.74 20.99
C GLY A 358 -15.36 -23.65 22.09
N LEU A 359 -14.29 -22.87 21.89
CA LEU A 359 -13.17 -22.74 22.83
C LEU A 359 -13.00 -21.29 23.30
N THR A 360 -12.51 -21.08 24.52
CA THR A 360 -12.08 -19.72 24.90
C THR A 360 -10.81 -19.32 24.14
N PRO A 361 -10.50 -18.02 23.98
CA PRO A 361 -9.25 -17.58 23.34
C PRO A 361 -8.00 -18.23 23.95
N THR A 362 -7.96 -18.36 25.29
CA THR A 362 -6.87 -19.03 26.00
C THR A 362 -6.77 -20.52 25.66
N GLN A 363 -7.91 -21.22 25.62
CA GLN A 363 -7.95 -22.65 25.27
C GLN A 363 -7.54 -22.86 23.81
N PHE A 364 -8.02 -22.01 22.91
CA PHE A 364 -7.68 -22.03 21.50
C PHE A 364 -6.18 -21.79 21.28
N ARG A 365 -5.59 -20.78 21.93
CA ARG A 365 -4.14 -20.54 21.84
C ARG A 365 -3.33 -21.76 22.31
N LYS A 366 -3.70 -22.35 23.46
CA LYS A 366 -3.01 -23.54 23.98
C LYS A 366 -3.11 -24.75 23.05
N SER A 367 -4.23 -24.93 22.33
CA SER A 367 -4.39 -26.06 21.42
C SER A 367 -3.60 -25.93 20.12
N GLN A 368 -3.10 -24.73 19.80
CA GLN A 368 -2.35 -24.44 18.57
C GLN A 368 -0.84 -24.32 18.82
N GLN A 369 -0.38 -24.44 20.07
CA GLN A 369 1.03 -24.39 20.48
C GLN A 369 1.68 -25.79 20.63
N LEU A 370 1.04 -26.82 20.06
CA LEU A 370 1.57 -28.19 19.91
C LEU A 370 2.16 -28.36 18.51
#